data_AF-A0A834T875-F1
#
_entry.id   AF-A0A834T875-F1
#
_cell.length_a   1.000
_cell.length_b   1.000
_cell.length_c   1.000
_cell.angle_alpha   90.00
_cell.angle_beta   90.00
_cell.angle_gamma   90.00
#
_symmetry.space_group_name_H-M   'P 1'
#
loop_
_entity.id
_entity.type
_entity.pdbx_description
1 polymer ?
#
loop_
_entity_poly.entity_id
_entity_poly.type
_entity_poly.pdbx_seq_one_letter_code
_entity_poly.pdbx_strand_id
1 'polypeptide(L)'
;MGKSDEVMNQANGENTDQNPKEKRKGKHDKPKPWDEDPNIDRWKIEKFNPSWNEGGMLEVSSFSTLFPQYREKYLQEAWPMVKSALKEFGISCELNLVEGSMTVSTTRKTRDPYIVVKARDLIKLLSRSVPAPQAIKILDDEMQCDIIKIGGLVRNKERFVKRRQHLLGPNSSTLKALEILTGCYILIQGNTVCAMGSFKGLKQVRRIVEECMLNKMHPVYNIKILMMKKELEKDPALANENWDRFLPKFKKKNVKQKKVKAKKKKPYTPFPPPQQPSKVDIELETGEYFLSDKKKSAKKWQEKLEKQSEKTAENKRKREEAFIPPKEKTKELGKRKSEENINAEAYIVGSSEQASRKKSKKQRS
;
A
#
# COMPACT_ATOMS: atom_id res chain seq x y z
N MET A 1 -20.21 -38.12 23.35
CA MET A 1 -21.18 -37.00 23.30
C MET A 1 -20.86 -36.07 24.47
N GLY A 2 -20.44 -34.83 24.19
CA GLY A 2 -20.50 -33.70 25.12
C GLY A 2 -19.39 -33.53 26.17
N LYS A 3 -18.46 -32.60 25.90
CA LYS A 3 -17.87 -31.59 26.81
C LYS A 3 -16.87 -30.76 25.98
N SER A 4 -17.34 -29.68 25.37
CA SER A 4 -17.47 -28.32 25.92
C SER A 4 -16.17 -27.53 25.78
N ASP A 5 -16.27 -26.49 24.96
CA ASP A 5 -15.33 -25.41 24.73
C ASP A 5 -14.79 -24.81 26.04
N GLU A 6 -13.55 -24.31 26.05
CA GLU A 6 -13.27 -22.88 26.20
C GLU A 6 -11.77 -22.52 26.37
N VAL A 7 -11.39 -21.46 25.63
CA VAL A 7 -10.35 -20.46 25.93
C VAL A 7 -8.88 -20.81 25.67
N MET A 8 -8.49 -20.53 24.42
CA MET A 8 -7.13 -20.12 24.05
C MET A 8 -6.83 -18.74 24.62
N ASN A 9 -5.98 -18.67 25.65
CA ASN A 9 -5.46 -17.41 26.16
C ASN A 9 -3.99 -17.22 25.76
N GLN A 10 -3.74 -16.09 25.13
CA GLN A 10 -2.44 -15.60 24.70
C GLN A 10 -1.59 -15.27 25.94
N ALA A 11 -0.44 -15.91 26.09
CA ALA A 11 0.59 -15.50 27.03
C ALA A 11 1.76 -14.88 26.27
N ASN A 12 2.10 -13.67 26.69
CA ASN A 12 3.12 -12.79 26.17
C ASN A 12 4.49 -13.48 26.11
N GLY A 13 5.17 -13.32 24.97
CA GLY A 13 6.60 -13.60 24.86
C GLY A 13 7.38 -12.51 25.58
N GLU A 14 7.56 -12.68 26.88
CA GLU A 14 8.64 -12.04 27.62
C GLU A 14 9.97 -12.63 27.11
N ASN A 15 10.89 -11.73 26.74
CA ASN A 15 12.27 -12.07 26.43
C ASN A 15 12.92 -12.68 27.67
N THR A 16 12.88 -14.01 27.77
CA THR A 16 13.80 -14.74 28.65
C THR A 16 15.19 -14.59 28.05
N ASP A 17 16.02 -13.87 28.79
CA ASP A 17 17.47 -13.79 28.65
C ASP A 17 18.02 -15.22 28.43
N GLN A 18 18.34 -15.54 27.18
CA GLN A 18 18.92 -16.84 26.86
C GLN A 18 20.39 -16.79 27.29
N ASN A 19 20.63 -17.19 28.54
CA ASN A 19 21.95 -17.59 28.99
C ASN A 19 22.52 -18.58 27.95
N PRO A 20 23.69 -18.31 27.34
CA PRO A 20 24.19 -19.11 26.24
C PRO A 20 24.42 -20.54 26.74
N LYS A 21 23.64 -21.49 26.21
CA LYS A 21 23.82 -22.92 26.50
C LYS A 21 25.27 -23.30 26.22
N GLU A 22 26.00 -23.75 27.23
CA GLU A 22 27.37 -24.25 27.09
C GLU A 22 27.40 -25.37 26.05
N LYS A 23 27.93 -25.05 24.87
CA LYS A 23 28.20 -26.06 23.85
C LYS A 23 29.28 -26.97 24.41
N ARG A 24 29.01 -28.28 24.49
CA ARG A 24 30.04 -29.31 24.77
C ARG A 24 31.11 -29.21 23.69
N LYS A 25 32.22 -28.52 23.97
CA LYS A 25 33.37 -28.40 23.08
C LYS A 25 33.93 -29.80 22.84
N GLY A 26 33.94 -30.27 21.59
CA GLY A 26 34.59 -31.52 21.24
C GLY A 26 36.10 -31.47 21.54
N LYS A 27 36.80 -32.60 21.52
CA LYS A 27 38.27 -32.65 21.74
C LYS A 27 39.07 -31.75 20.78
N HIS A 28 38.46 -31.34 19.66
CA HIS A 28 39.01 -30.45 18.64
C HIS A 28 38.51 -29.00 18.71
N ASP A 29 37.52 -28.68 19.56
CA ASP A 29 37.02 -27.31 19.79
C ASP A 29 37.78 -26.64 20.95
N LYS A 30 39.10 -26.80 20.99
CA LYS A 30 39.93 -26.01 21.92
C LYS A 30 39.98 -24.57 21.39
N PRO A 31 39.76 -23.54 22.24
CA PRO A 31 39.99 -22.17 21.81
C PRO A 31 41.44 -22.08 21.34
N LYS A 32 41.62 -21.63 20.11
CA LYS A 32 42.97 -21.49 19.56
C LYS A 32 43.65 -20.35 20.35
N PRO A 33 44.94 -20.46 20.72
CA PRO A 33 45.62 -19.42 21.49
C PRO A 33 45.52 -18.02 20.87
N TRP A 34 45.49 -17.95 19.54
CA TRP A 34 45.32 -16.71 18.77
C TRP A 34 43.86 -16.28 18.58
N ASP A 35 42.88 -17.01 19.12
CA ASP A 35 41.45 -16.65 19.05
C ASP A 35 41.03 -15.65 20.14
N GLU A 36 41.80 -15.51 21.21
CA GLU A 36 41.44 -14.69 22.38
C GLU A 36 42.40 -13.51 22.63
N ASP A 37 43.40 -13.29 21.78
CA ASP A 37 44.34 -12.16 21.91
C ASP A 37 43.60 -10.80 21.81
N PRO A 38 43.48 -10.02 22.91
CA PRO A 38 42.75 -8.75 22.92
C PRO A 38 43.45 -7.65 22.12
N ASN A 39 44.72 -7.87 21.75
CA ASN A 39 45.57 -6.89 21.07
C ASN A 39 45.48 -6.99 19.53
N ILE A 40 44.89 -8.07 18.99
CA ILE A 40 44.75 -8.28 17.55
C ILE A 40 43.37 -7.82 17.11
N ASP A 41 43.31 -6.63 16.49
CA ASP A 41 42.09 -6.18 15.82
C ASP A 41 41.87 -6.99 14.54
N ARG A 42 41.05 -8.03 14.65
CA ARG A 42 40.64 -8.92 13.55
C ARG A 42 39.94 -8.19 12.40
N TRP A 43 39.49 -6.96 12.61
CA TRP A 43 38.76 -6.17 11.64
C TRP A 43 39.62 -5.11 10.97
N LYS A 44 40.90 -5.00 11.36
CA LYS A 44 41.85 -4.11 10.71
C LYS A 44 42.19 -4.63 9.32
N ILE A 45 41.99 -3.78 8.32
CA ILE A 45 42.28 -4.11 6.92
C ILE A 45 43.77 -3.83 6.69
N GLU A 46 44.55 -4.89 6.52
CA GLU A 46 45.96 -4.77 6.14
C GLU A 46 46.08 -4.60 4.62
N LYS A 47 46.85 -3.60 4.20
CA LYS A 47 47.13 -3.40 2.76
C LYS A 47 47.99 -4.54 2.25
N PHE A 48 47.59 -5.11 1.12
CA PHE A 48 48.34 -6.18 0.49
C PHE A 48 49.76 -5.73 0.12
N ASN A 49 50.76 -6.51 0.51
CA ASN A 49 52.14 -6.29 0.08
C ASN A 49 52.48 -7.17 -1.14
N PRO A 50 52.91 -6.58 -2.27
CA PRO A 50 53.35 -7.32 -3.45
C PRO A 50 54.48 -8.34 -3.22
N SER A 51 55.18 -8.34 -2.09
CA SER A 51 56.17 -9.36 -1.74
C SER A 51 55.55 -10.69 -1.29
N TRP A 52 54.28 -10.69 -0.87
CA TRP A 52 53.62 -11.91 -0.38
C TRP A 52 53.28 -12.91 -1.50
N ASN A 53 53.28 -12.45 -2.76
CA ASN A 53 53.05 -13.29 -3.93
C ASN A 53 53.99 -12.91 -5.07
N GLU A 54 55.25 -13.33 -4.97
CA GLU A 54 56.27 -13.05 -5.99
C GLU A 54 56.02 -13.80 -7.31
N GLY A 55 55.44 -15.00 -7.23
CA GLY A 55 55.14 -15.86 -8.38
C GLY A 55 53.96 -15.39 -9.24
N GLY A 56 53.18 -14.43 -8.75
CA GLY A 56 51.99 -13.92 -9.43
C GLY A 56 50.87 -14.95 -9.58
N MET A 57 49.94 -14.70 -10.50
CA MET A 57 48.84 -15.62 -10.79
C MET A 57 49.22 -16.57 -11.94
N LEU A 58 49.05 -17.87 -11.70
CA LEU A 58 49.26 -18.93 -12.72
C LEU A 58 48.07 -19.04 -13.67
N GLU A 59 46.87 -18.94 -13.14
CA GLU A 59 45.61 -19.05 -13.89
C GLU A 59 44.99 -17.68 -14.19
N VAL A 60 44.27 -17.61 -15.30
CA VAL A 60 43.57 -16.41 -15.74
C VAL A 60 42.13 -16.44 -15.24
N SER A 61 41.79 -15.52 -14.35
CA SER A 61 40.42 -15.23 -13.96
C SER A 61 39.89 -14.10 -14.83
N SER A 62 38.76 -14.30 -15.50
CA SER A 62 38.12 -13.31 -16.35
C SER A 62 36.68 -13.05 -15.90
N PHE A 63 36.31 -11.77 -15.81
CA PHE A 63 34.94 -11.34 -15.52
C PHE A 63 34.47 -10.39 -16.59
N SER A 64 33.25 -10.59 -17.08
CA SER A 64 32.61 -9.70 -18.04
C SER A 64 31.30 -9.15 -17.49
N THR A 65 30.95 -7.92 -17.86
CA THR A 65 29.68 -7.28 -17.52
C THR A 65 29.15 -6.50 -18.72
N LEU A 66 27.89 -6.71 -19.05
CA LEU A 66 27.18 -5.98 -20.10
C LEU A 66 26.79 -4.57 -19.60
N PHE A 67 26.85 -3.58 -20.49
CA PHE A 67 26.38 -2.23 -20.21
C PHE A 67 25.30 -1.77 -21.20
N PRO A 68 24.43 -0.83 -20.80
CA PRO A 68 23.40 -0.29 -21.69
C PRO A 68 24.00 0.58 -22.80
N GLN A 69 23.40 0.55 -23.99
CA GLN A 69 23.86 1.28 -25.18
C GLN A 69 24.05 2.80 -24.94
N TYR A 70 23.17 3.44 -24.16
CA TYR A 70 23.31 4.88 -23.86
C TYR A 70 24.58 5.25 -23.10
N ARG A 71 25.28 4.27 -22.50
CA ARG A 71 26.48 4.48 -21.69
C ARG A 71 27.77 4.38 -22.52
N GLU A 72 27.68 3.90 -23.74
CA GLU A 72 28.80 3.62 -24.65
C GLU A 72 29.73 4.84 -24.84
N LYS A 73 29.16 5.98 -25.25
CA LYS A 73 29.92 7.22 -25.49
C LYS A 73 30.76 7.64 -24.30
N TYR A 74 30.17 7.62 -23.10
CA TYR A 74 30.88 7.96 -21.87
C TYR A 74 31.98 6.96 -21.54
N LEU A 75 31.70 5.66 -21.71
CA LEU A 75 32.70 4.62 -21.44
C LEU A 75 33.87 4.74 -22.39
N GLN A 76 33.65 5.02 -23.67
CA GLN A 76 34.71 5.23 -24.65
C GLN A 76 35.62 6.40 -24.26
N GLU A 77 35.05 7.53 -23.83
CA GLU A 77 35.81 8.71 -23.37
C GLU A 77 36.57 8.46 -22.06
N ALA A 78 35.96 7.74 -21.11
CA ALA A 78 36.53 7.49 -19.78
C ALA A 78 37.44 6.25 -19.71
N TRP A 79 37.41 5.36 -20.72
CA TRP A 79 38.13 4.08 -20.72
C TRP A 79 39.64 4.20 -20.51
N PRO A 80 40.35 5.18 -21.11
CA PRO A 80 41.79 5.32 -20.91
C PRO A 80 42.17 5.50 -19.44
N MET A 81 41.35 6.23 -18.67
CA MET A 81 41.55 6.44 -17.23
C MET A 81 41.41 5.12 -16.45
N VAL A 82 40.37 4.33 -16.76
CA VAL A 82 40.14 3.01 -16.14
C VAL A 82 41.28 2.06 -16.46
N LYS A 83 41.74 2.05 -17.72
CA LYS A 83 42.86 1.22 -18.18
C LYS A 83 44.16 1.59 -17.47
N SER A 84 44.42 2.87 -17.26
CA SER A 84 45.60 3.32 -16.50
C SER A 84 45.56 2.81 -15.06
N ALA A 85 44.43 2.99 -14.36
CA ALA A 85 44.28 2.56 -12.98
C ALA A 85 44.41 1.04 -12.81
N LEU A 86 43.80 0.24 -13.68
CA LEU A 86 43.90 -1.24 -13.61
C LEU A 86 45.28 -1.78 -13.99
N LYS A 87 46.03 -1.06 -14.84
CA LYS A 87 47.39 -1.43 -15.24
C LYS A 87 48.37 -1.39 -14.07
N GLU A 88 48.19 -0.48 -13.11
CA GLU A 88 49.01 -0.39 -11.88
C GLU A 88 48.95 -1.68 -11.06
N PHE A 89 47.79 -2.34 -11.05
CA PHE A 89 47.57 -3.63 -10.37
C PHE A 89 47.85 -4.85 -11.25
N GLY A 90 48.31 -4.64 -12.50
CA GLY A 90 48.59 -5.72 -13.44
C GLY A 90 47.34 -6.45 -13.96
N ILE A 91 46.17 -5.79 -13.98
CA ILE A 91 44.93 -6.33 -14.56
C ILE A 91 44.78 -5.84 -16.00
N SER A 92 44.43 -6.74 -16.92
CA SER A 92 44.01 -6.38 -18.27
C SER A 92 42.52 -6.06 -18.34
N CYS A 93 42.17 -5.02 -19.10
CA CYS A 93 40.77 -4.63 -19.32
C CYS A 93 40.49 -4.36 -20.80
N GLU A 94 39.36 -4.85 -21.27
CA GLU A 94 38.90 -4.74 -22.65
C GLU A 94 37.47 -4.18 -22.69
N LEU A 95 37.22 -3.29 -23.65
CA LEU A 95 35.91 -2.69 -23.91
C LEU A 95 35.44 -3.12 -25.29
N ASN A 96 34.39 -3.93 -25.34
CA ASN A 96 33.77 -4.35 -26.59
C ASN A 96 32.51 -3.51 -26.85
N LEU A 97 32.58 -2.65 -27.87
CA LEU A 97 31.46 -1.78 -28.26
C LEU A 97 30.39 -2.53 -29.07
N VAL A 98 30.77 -3.58 -29.79
CA VAL A 98 29.85 -4.38 -30.63
C VAL A 98 28.90 -5.21 -29.77
N GLU A 99 29.47 -5.90 -28.76
CA GLU A 99 28.69 -6.67 -27.80
C GLU A 99 28.11 -5.81 -26.66
N GLY A 100 28.65 -4.61 -26.46
CA GLY A 100 28.30 -3.77 -25.30
C GLY A 100 28.78 -4.39 -23.98
N SER A 101 29.98 -4.98 -23.96
CA SER A 101 30.54 -5.69 -22.82
C SER A 101 31.87 -5.08 -22.35
N MET A 102 32.09 -5.08 -21.04
CA MET A 102 33.37 -4.74 -20.41
C MET A 102 33.94 -6.01 -19.78
N THR A 103 35.19 -6.32 -20.10
CA THR A 103 35.87 -7.51 -19.60
C THR A 103 37.12 -7.13 -18.83
N VAL A 104 37.34 -7.75 -17.67
CA VAL A 104 38.57 -7.63 -16.86
C VAL A 104 39.15 -9.02 -16.66
N SER A 105 40.46 -9.14 -16.82
CA SER A 105 41.18 -10.41 -16.71
C SER A 105 42.47 -10.24 -15.91
N THR A 106 42.82 -11.26 -15.12
CA THR A 106 44.12 -11.32 -14.45
C THR A 106 45.22 -11.62 -15.46
N THR A 107 46.43 -11.15 -15.16
CA THR A 107 47.62 -11.45 -15.95
C THR A 107 48.66 -12.13 -15.07
N ARG A 108 49.73 -12.66 -15.68
CA ARG A 108 50.89 -13.19 -14.94
C ARG A 108 51.57 -12.14 -14.03
N LYS A 109 51.29 -10.85 -14.25
CA LYS A 109 51.83 -9.75 -13.44
C LYS A 109 50.93 -9.36 -12.27
N THR A 110 49.71 -9.90 -12.20
CA THR A 110 48.81 -9.66 -11.06
C THR A 110 49.40 -10.39 -9.84
N ARG A 111 49.66 -9.64 -8.76
CA ARG A 111 50.21 -10.19 -7.51
C ARG A 111 49.15 -10.37 -6.43
N ASP A 112 48.26 -9.39 -6.29
CA ASP A 112 47.13 -9.48 -5.35
C ASP A 112 46.07 -10.46 -5.90
N PRO A 113 45.69 -11.50 -5.14
CA PRO A 113 44.62 -12.41 -5.56
C PRO A 113 43.21 -11.78 -5.55
N TYR A 114 42.95 -10.82 -4.66
CA TYR A 114 41.61 -10.28 -4.42
C TYR A 114 41.28 -9.07 -5.31
N ILE A 115 42.28 -8.39 -5.86
CA ILE A 115 42.08 -7.20 -6.73
C ILE A 115 41.19 -7.47 -7.95
N VAL A 116 41.17 -8.70 -8.48
CA VAL A 116 40.28 -9.08 -9.59
C VAL A 116 38.79 -8.97 -9.20
N VAL A 117 38.46 -9.26 -7.95
CA VAL A 117 37.10 -9.15 -7.39
C VAL A 117 36.68 -7.68 -7.36
N LYS A 118 37.59 -6.78 -7.00
CA LYS A 118 37.37 -5.34 -7.02
C LYS A 118 37.26 -4.78 -8.44
N ALA A 119 38.09 -5.25 -9.37
CA ALA A 119 37.99 -4.87 -10.78
C ALA A 119 36.66 -5.32 -11.41
N ARG A 120 36.15 -6.49 -11.04
CA ARG A 120 34.79 -6.93 -11.39
C ARG A 120 33.74 -5.95 -10.84
N ASP A 121 33.91 -5.51 -9.60
CA ASP A 121 32.95 -4.60 -8.98
C ASP A 121 33.04 -3.18 -9.56
N LEU A 122 34.22 -2.75 -10.02
CA LEU A 122 34.44 -1.54 -10.81
C LEU A 122 33.63 -1.55 -12.11
N ILE A 123 33.75 -2.60 -12.95
CA ILE A 123 32.99 -2.68 -14.20
C ILE A 123 31.48 -2.78 -13.96
N LYS A 124 31.05 -3.40 -12.86
CA LYS A 124 29.64 -3.39 -12.45
C LYS A 124 29.17 -1.99 -12.09
N LEU A 125 29.95 -1.20 -11.36
CA LEU A 125 29.61 0.20 -11.03
C LEU A 125 29.52 1.08 -12.28
N LEU A 126 30.46 0.92 -13.21
CA LEU A 126 30.45 1.61 -14.51
C LEU A 126 29.20 1.27 -15.33
N SER A 127 28.78 0.00 -15.34
CA SER A 127 27.53 -0.43 -16.01
C SER A 127 26.28 0.22 -15.42
N ARG A 128 26.32 0.60 -14.14
CA ARG A 128 25.25 1.32 -13.42
C ARG A 128 25.42 2.84 -13.45
N SER A 129 26.22 3.33 -14.39
CA SER A 129 26.51 4.75 -14.67
C SER A 129 27.10 5.55 -13.53
N VAL A 130 27.82 4.89 -12.61
CA VAL A 130 28.73 5.62 -11.70
C VAL A 130 29.83 6.29 -12.54
N PRO A 131 30.23 7.55 -12.24
CA PRO A 131 31.34 8.20 -12.92
C PRO A 131 32.67 7.48 -12.68
N ALA A 132 33.52 7.37 -13.70
CA ALA A 132 34.79 6.65 -13.61
C ALA A 132 35.73 7.16 -12.49
N PRO A 133 35.92 8.48 -12.26
CA PRO A 133 36.78 8.95 -11.16
C PRO A 133 36.30 8.51 -9.78
N GLN A 134 34.98 8.38 -9.60
CA GLN A 134 34.41 7.91 -8.35
C GLN A 134 34.48 6.38 -8.25
N ALA A 135 34.25 5.68 -9.36
CA ALA A 135 34.26 4.22 -9.42
C ALA A 135 35.67 3.66 -9.14
N ILE A 136 36.74 4.30 -9.64
CA ILE A 136 38.14 3.86 -9.46
C ILE A 136 38.53 3.74 -7.98
N LYS A 137 37.92 4.54 -7.08
CA LYS A 137 38.14 4.46 -5.63
C LYS A 137 37.79 3.09 -5.03
N ILE A 138 37.05 2.24 -5.75
CA ILE A 138 36.75 0.86 -5.30
C ILE A 138 37.99 -0.05 -5.27
N LEU A 139 39.08 0.35 -5.95
CA LEU A 139 40.33 -0.40 -5.94
C LEU A 139 41.03 -0.33 -4.57
N ASP A 140 40.75 0.71 -3.77
CA ASP A 140 41.23 0.85 -2.39
C ASP A 140 40.57 -0.18 -1.46
N ASP A 141 41.28 -0.69 -0.45
CA ASP A 141 40.76 -1.73 0.47
C ASP A 141 39.67 -1.22 1.42
N GLU A 142 39.71 0.07 1.76
CA GLU A 142 38.74 0.70 2.67
C GLU A 142 37.38 0.97 2.01
N MET A 143 37.34 1.01 0.67
CA MET A 143 36.15 1.31 -0.10
C MET A 143 35.49 0.02 -0.56
N GLN A 144 34.19 -0.11 -0.32
CA GLN A 144 33.40 -1.22 -0.85
C GLN A 144 32.18 -0.67 -1.59
N CYS A 145 31.51 -1.54 -2.34
CA CYS A 145 30.32 -1.16 -3.09
C CYS A 145 29.14 -2.06 -2.76
N ASP A 146 27.95 -1.50 -2.92
CA ASP A 146 26.71 -2.24 -2.80
C ASP A 146 25.71 -1.81 -3.89
N ILE A 147 25.16 -2.79 -4.60
CA ILE A 147 24.17 -2.58 -5.66
C ILE A 147 22.82 -3.09 -5.14
N ILE A 148 21.99 -2.16 -4.69
CA ILE A 148 20.69 -2.45 -4.09
C ILE A 148 19.63 -2.47 -5.19
N LYS A 149 19.01 -3.63 -5.40
CA LYS A 149 17.89 -3.78 -6.33
C LYS A 149 16.61 -3.27 -5.69
N ILE A 150 16.10 -2.15 -6.20
CA ILE A 150 14.81 -1.58 -5.78
C ILE A 150 13.64 -2.00 -6.68
N GLY A 151 13.94 -2.50 -7.87
CA GLY A 151 12.95 -3.05 -8.80
C GLY A 151 12.26 -4.28 -8.24
N GLY A 152 10.92 -4.27 -8.23
CA GLY A 152 10.08 -5.36 -7.71
C GLY A 152 9.59 -5.18 -6.27
N LEU A 153 10.16 -4.25 -5.50
CA LEU A 153 9.69 -3.94 -4.13
C LEU A 153 8.30 -3.27 -4.13
N VAL A 154 7.92 -2.62 -5.23
CA VAL A 154 6.66 -1.90 -5.38
C VAL A 154 5.97 -2.37 -6.67
N ARG A 155 4.72 -2.84 -6.55
CA ARG A 155 3.93 -3.33 -7.69
C ARG A 155 3.55 -2.24 -8.69
N ASN A 156 3.13 -1.07 -8.20
CA ASN A 156 2.63 0.01 -9.05
C ASN A 156 3.78 0.94 -9.48
N LYS A 157 3.92 1.16 -10.79
CA LYS A 157 4.97 2.01 -11.38
C LYS A 157 4.94 3.45 -10.85
N GLU A 158 3.77 4.07 -10.78
CA GLU A 158 3.64 5.45 -10.25
C GLU A 158 4.11 5.57 -8.80
N ARG A 159 3.73 4.59 -7.98
CA ARG A 159 4.13 4.55 -6.57
C ARG A 159 5.63 4.33 -6.43
N PHE A 160 6.21 3.50 -7.30
CA PHE A 160 7.65 3.28 -7.38
C PHE A 160 8.39 4.60 -7.69
N VAL A 161 7.94 5.33 -8.72
CA VAL A 161 8.54 6.62 -9.10
C VAL A 161 8.44 7.63 -7.95
N LYS A 162 7.28 7.75 -7.29
CA LYS A 162 7.10 8.63 -6.13
C LYS A 162 8.03 8.26 -4.96
N ARG A 163 8.13 6.98 -4.59
CA ARG A 163 9.02 6.52 -3.51
C ARG A 163 10.50 6.68 -3.84
N ARG A 164 10.89 6.44 -5.10
CA ARG A 164 12.24 6.72 -5.59
C ARG A 164 12.55 8.21 -5.51
N GLN A 165 11.60 9.06 -5.87
CA GLN A 165 11.75 10.51 -5.73
C GLN A 165 11.90 10.94 -4.27
N HIS A 166 11.23 10.28 -3.32
CA HIS A 166 11.43 10.55 -1.89
C HIS A 166 12.85 10.23 -1.40
N LEU A 167 13.50 9.20 -1.95
CA LEU A 167 14.91 8.90 -1.64
C LEU A 167 15.85 10.00 -2.15
N LEU A 168 15.58 10.55 -3.33
CA LEU A 168 16.34 11.66 -3.88
C LEU A 168 16.10 12.95 -3.06
N GLY A 169 14.83 13.22 -2.76
CA GLY A 169 14.37 14.44 -2.12
C GLY A 169 14.28 15.63 -3.11
N PRO A 170 13.75 16.77 -2.65
CA PRO A 170 13.78 18.01 -3.43
C PRO A 170 15.24 18.45 -3.62
N ASN A 171 15.62 18.82 -4.85
CA ASN A 171 16.98 19.24 -5.21
C ASN A 171 18.09 18.29 -4.73
N SER A 172 17.81 16.98 -4.67
CA SER A 172 18.75 15.95 -4.18
C SER A 172 19.23 16.16 -2.73
N SER A 173 18.52 16.96 -1.93
CA SER A 173 18.90 17.29 -0.54
C SER A 173 18.91 16.07 0.38
N THR A 174 17.92 15.18 0.25
CA THR A 174 17.82 13.94 1.05
C THR A 174 18.95 12.97 0.71
N LEU A 175 19.27 12.84 -0.58
CA LEU A 175 20.41 12.05 -1.03
C LEU A 175 21.72 12.61 -0.47
N LYS A 176 21.95 13.92 -0.60
CA LYS A 176 23.19 14.55 -0.12
C LYS A 176 23.36 14.43 1.40
N ALA A 177 22.27 14.56 2.16
CA ALA A 177 22.29 14.35 3.60
C ALA A 177 22.65 12.89 3.96
N LEU A 178 22.11 11.90 3.23
CA LEU A 178 22.48 10.50 3.43
C LEU A 178 23.95 10.25 3.10
N GLU A 179 24.49 10.85 2.05
CA GLU A 179 25.92 10.73 1.70
C GLU A 179 26.82 11.25 2.82
N ILE A 180 26.53 12.45 3.34
CA ILE A 180 27.33 13.08 4.41
C ILE A 180 27.25 12.28 5.72
N LEU A 181 26.05 11.80 6.07
CA LEU A 181 25.87 11.04 7.31
C LEU A 181 26.53 9.67 7.26
N THR A 182 26.40 8.95 6.13
CA THR A 182 26.93 7.58 6.01
C THR A 182 28.38 7.53 5.51
N GLY A 183 28.94 8.67 5.06
CA GLY A 183 30.26 8.72 4.42
C GLY A 183 30.30 7.92 3.11
N CYS A 184 29.14 7.64 2.51
CA CYS A 184 29.01 6.87 1.28
C CYS A 184 28.68 7.78 0.11
N TYR A 185 29.14 7.43 -1.08
CA TYR A 185 28.64 7.97 -2.34
C TYR A 185 27.41 7.15 -2.77
N ILE A 186 26.31 7.81 -3.12
CA ILE A 186 25.05 7.12 -3.45
C ILE A 186 24.53 7.62 -4.79
N LEU A 187 24.33 6.71 -5.73
CA LEU A 187 23.73 7.00 -7.03
C LEU A 187 22.42 6.22 -7.20
N ILE A 188 21.32 6.95 -7.39
CA ILE A 188 20.01 6.38 -7.63
C ILE A 188 19.72 6.43 -9.13
N GLN A 189 19.64 5.27 -9.79
CA GLN A 189 19.36 5.20 -11.21
C GLN A 189 18.43 4.04 -11.57
N GLY A 190 17.37 4.36 -12.32
CA GLY A 190 16.42 3.37 -12.81
C GLY A 190 15.81 2.55 -11.68
N ASN A 191 16.13 1.26 -11.67
CA ASN A 191 15.62 0.25 -10.73
C ASN A 191 16.67 -0.21 -9.71
N THR A 192 17.80 0.48 -9.61
CA THR A 192 18.90 0.16 -8.70
C THR A 192 19.40 1.40 -7.98
N VAL A 193 19.88 1.21 -6.77
CA VAL A 193 20.63 2.22 -6.02
C VAL A 193 22.03 1.67 -5.82
N CYS A 194 23.03 2.37 -6.32
CA CYS A 194 24.43 2.01 -6.11
C CYS A 194 24.96 2.85 -4.95
N ALA A 195 25.66 2.21 -4.02
CA ALA A 195 26.34 2.88 -2.92
C ALA A 195 27.81 2.46 -2.91
N MET A 196 28.71 3.38 -2.57
CA MET A 196 30.14 3.13 -2.36
C MET A 196 30.56 3.75 -1.04
N GLY A 197 31.28 3.01 -0.20
CA GLY A 197 31.71 3.50 1.11
C GLY A 197 32.14 2.35 2.02
N SER A 198 32.24 2.64 3.31
CA SER A 198 32.58 1.63 4.33
C SER A 198 31.44 0.63 4.54
N PHE A 199 31.78 -0.59 4.96
CA PHE A 199 30.78 -1.62 5.30
C PHE A 199 29.69 -1.17 6.28
N LYS A 200 30.06 -0.38 7.31
CA LYS A 200 29.11 0.18 8.28
C LYS A 200 28.11 1.11 7.60
N GLY A 201 28.60 2.01 6.74
CA GLY A 201 27.78 2.94 5.97
C GLY A 201 26.87 2.21 4.98
N LEU A 202 27.41 1.25 4.22
CA LEU A 202 26.63 0.46 3.24
C LEU A 202 25.47 -0.30 3.88
N LYS A 203 25.69 -0.91 5.05
CA LYS A 203 24.62 -1.61 5.79
C LYS A 203 23.50 -0.65 6.22
N GLN A 204 23.85 0.57 6.63
CA GLN A 204 22.87 1.60 6.97
C GLN A 204 22.11 2.06 5.73
N VAL A 205 22.81 2.36 4.62
CA VAL A 205 22.19 2.79 3.36
C VAL A 205 21.23 1.73 2.83
N ARG A 206 21.64 0.46 2.79
CA ARG A 206 20.79 -0.66 2.38
C ARG A 206 19.49 -0.72 3.16
N ARG A 207 19.58 -0.67 4.49
CA ARG A 207 18.41 -0.68 5.37
C ARG A 207 17.47 0.49 5.06
N ILE A 208 18.01 1.70 4.89
CA ILE A 208 17.23 2.92 4.64
C ILE A 208 16.52 2.85 3.29
N VAL A 209 17.22 2.40 2.24
CA VAL A 209 16.67 2.25 0.89
C VAL A 209 15.53 1.24 0.88
N GLU A 210 15.73 0.07 1.51
CA GLU A 210 14.71 -0.98 1.61
C GLU A 210 13.49 -0.51 2.43
N GLU A 211 13.70 0.14 3.58
CA GLU A 211 12.62 0.67 4.42
C GLU A 211 11.78 1.75 3.70
N CYS A 212 12.43 2.62 2.93
CA CYS A 212 11.77 3.63 2.12
C CYS A 212 10.94 2.99 1.01
N MET A 213 11.51 2.02 0.28
CA MET A 213 10.83 1.34 -0.82
C MET A 213 9.63 0.50 -0.33
N LEU A 214 9.74 -0.14 0.83
CA LEU A 214 8.65 -0.89 1.46
C LEU A 214 7.63 0.00 2.19
N ASN A 215 7.90 1.30 2.32
CA ASN A 215 7.07 2.25 3.07
C ASN A 215 6.89 1.83 4.53
N LYS A 216 7.97 1.37 5.14
CA LYS A 216 8.07 1.18 6.60
C LYS A 216 8.31 2.54 7.27
N MET A 217 9.27 3.30 6.77
CA MET A 217 9.61 4.66 7.22
C MET A 217 9.95 5.57 6.03
N HIS A 218 9.72 6.88 6.19
CA HIS A 218 10.16 7.90 5.22
C HIS A 218 11.66 8.21 5.42
N PRO A 219 12.45 8.44 4.36
CA PRO A 219 13.90 8.64 4.47
C PRO A 219 14.30 9.79 5.40
N VAL A 220 13.49 10.84 5.49
CA VAL A 220 13.69 11.96 6.44
C VAL A 220 13.72 11.50 7.90
N TYR A 221 12.89 10.53 8.29
CA TYR A 221 12.94 9.98 9.66
C TYR A 221 14.22 9.19 9.89
N ASN A 222 14.66 8.43 8.89
CA ASN A 222 15.92 7.68 8.95
C ASN A 222 17.13 8.61 9.03
N ILE A 223 17.11 9.74 8.32
CA ILE A 223 18.12 10.80 8.43
C ILE A 223 18.15 11.34 9.86
N LYS A 224 16.99 11.68 10.44
CA LYS A 224 16.92 12.18 11.82
C LYS A 224 17.48 11.17 12.83
N ILE A 225 17.13 9.89 12.66
CA ILE A 225 17.66 8.78 13.48
C ILE A 225 19.19 8.71 13.34
N LEU A 226 19.73 8.78 12.11
CA LEU A 226 21.18 8.76 11.88
C LEU A 226 21.88 9.99 12.48
N MET A 227 21.29 11.17 12.39
CA MET A 227 21.84 12.38 13.00
C MET A 227 21.97 12.23 14.52
N MET A 228 20.92 11.75 15.19
CA MET A 228 21.00 11.53 16.65
C MET A 228 21.96 10.39 17.00
N LYS A 229 22.03 9.32 16.21
CA LYS A 229 23.03 8.27 16.44
C LYS A 229 24.45 8.80 16.35
N LYS A 230 24.75 9.64 15.36
CA LYS A 230 26.05 10.29 15.25
C LYS A 230 26.35 11.24 16.40
N GLU A 231 25.35 11.91 16.95
CA GLU A 231 25.54 12.77 18.11
C GLU A 231 25.82 11.94 19.37
N LEU A 232 25.03 10.88 19.60
CA LEU A 232 25.22 9.95 20.72
C LEU A 232 26.55 9.18 20.64
N GLU A 233 27.06 8.91 19.43
CA GLU A 233 28.35 8.24 19.21
C GLU A 233 29.54 9.11 19.65
N LYS A 234 29.39 10.44 19.70
CA LYS A 234 30.44 11.34 20.18
C LYS A 234 30.60 11.28 21.70
N ASP A 235 29.54 10.91 22.43
CA ASP A 235 29.55 10.86 23.89
C ASP A 235 30.14 9.51 24.37
N PRO A 236 31.35 9.49 24.95
CA PRO A 236 32.01 8.23 25.33
C PRO A 236 31.27 7.49 26.45
N ALA A 237 30.51 8.20 27.29
CA ALA A 237 29.76 7.62 28.40
C ALA A 237 28.62 6.69 27.96
N LEU A 238 28.00 6.94 26.80
CA LEU A 238 26.85 6.18 26.31
C LEU A 238 27.24 5.10 25.28
N ALA A 239 28.52 4.92 24.98
CA ALA A 239 28.98 4.02 23.90
C ALA A 239 28.55 2.55 24.09
N ASN A 240 28.46 2.09 25.35
CA ASN A 240 28.10 0.71 25.69
C ASN A 240 26.61 0.51 26.01
N GLU A 241 25.81 1.58 26.03
CA GLU A 241 24.40 1.52 26.38
C GLU A 241 23.49 1.38 25.16
N ASN A 242 22.30 0.81 25.33
CA ASN A 242 21.32 0.75 24.25
C ASN A 242 20.66 2.13 24.02
N TRP A 243 20.83 2.68 22.82
CA TRP A 243 20.30 3.99 22.43
C TRP A 243 18.80 4.03 22.08
N ASP A 244 18.07 2.91 22.08
CA ASP A 244 16.66 2.83 21.67
C ASP A 244 15.71 3.76 22.46
N ARG A 245 16.12 4.21 23.65
CA ARG A 245 15.39 5.20 24.47
C ARG A 245 15.41 6.59 23.84
N PHE A 246 16.53 6.98 23.22
CA PHE A 246 16.75 8.30 22.64
C PHE A 246 16.24 8.40 21.20
N LEU A 247 16.06 7.26 20.53
CA LEU A 247 15.61 7.22 19.14
C LEU A 247 14.09 7.47 19.01
N PRO A 248 13.65 8.36 18.10
CA PRO A 248 12.24 8.56 17.82
C PRO A 248 11.61 7.29 17.27
N LYS A 249 10.60 6.80 17.99
CA LYS A 249 9.81 5.65 17.55
C LYS A 249 8.69 6.14 16.62
N PHE A 250 8.81 5.84 15.34
CA PHE A 250 7.73 6.11 14.39
C PHE A 250 6.54 5.17 14.67
N LYS A 251 5.47 5.71 15.25
CA LYS A 251 4.20 4.99 15.42
C LYS A 251 3.38 5.14 14.15
N LYS A 252 3.23 4.05 13.40
CA LYS A 252 2.31 4.02 12.25
C LYS A 252 0.88 4.17 12.77
N LYS A 253 0.31 5.37 12.61
CA LYS A 253 -1.12 5.60 12.88
C LYS A 253 -1.94 4.92 11.78
N ASN A 254 -2.24 3.63 11.96
CA ASN A 254 -3.29 2.95 11.19
C ASN A 254 -4.66 3.44 11.67
N VAL A 255 -4.98 4.70 11.39
CA VAL A 255 -6.31 5.23 11.68
C VAL A 255 -7.29 4.45 10.82
N LYS A 256 -8.16 3.66 11.47
CA LYS A 256 -9.20 2.92 10.79
C LYS A 256 -10.12 3.93 10.11
N GLN A 257 -10.06 4.02 8.78
CA GLN A 257 -11.06 4.79 8.04
C GLN A 257 -12.44 4.24 8.33
N LYS A 258 -13.45 5.13 8.36
CA LYS A 258 -14.85 4.75 8.56
C LYS A 258 -15.21 3.64 7.59
N LYS A 259 -15.53 2.45 8.11
CA LYS A 259 -15.94 1.30 7.30
C LYS A 259 -17.24 1.69 6.60
N VAL A 260 -17.15 2.05 5.32
CA VAL A 260 -18.33 2.13 4.47
C VAL A 260 -18.92 0.72 4.43
N LYS A 261 -20.20 0.57 4.78
CA LYS A 261 -20.89 -0.73 4.70
C LYS A 261 -20.73 -1.24 3.26
N ALA A 262 -19.94 -2.29 3.08
CA ALA A 262 -19.67 -2.84 1.77
C ALA A 262 -20.98 -3.38 1.20
N LYS A 263 -21.49 -2.75 0.14
CA LYS A 263 -22.59 -3.33 -0.64
C LYS A 263 -22.12 -4.71 -1.12
N LYS A 264 -22.90 -5.77 -0.87
CA LYS A 264 -22.59 -7.11 -1.38
C LYS A 264 -22.36 -7.00 -2.89
N LYS A 265 -21.18 -7.41 -3.38
CA LYS A 265 -20.88 -7.41 -4.81
C LYS A 265 -21.84 -8.38 -5.49
N LYS A 266 -22.47 -7.97 -6.60
CA LYS A 266 -23.29 -8.88 -7.42
C LYS A 266 -22.40 -10.03 -7.92
N PRO A 267 -22.91 -11.27 -8.01
CA PRO A 267 -22.15 -12.40 -8.56
C PRO A 267 -21.68 -12.06 -9.98
N TYR A 268 -20.45 -12.46 -10.32
CA TYR A 268 -19.91 -12.24 -11.65
C TYR A 268 -20.69 -13.08 -12.66
N THR A 269 -21.37 -12.41 -13.58
CA THR A 269 -21.98 -13.01 -14.77
C THR A 269 -21.07 -12.69 -15.96
N PRO A 270 -20.63 -13.69 -16.75
CA PRO A 270 -19.83 -13.46 -17.94
C PRO A 270 -20.67 -12.79 -19.06
N PHE A 271 -21.99 -12.88 -18.98
CA PHE A 271 -22.90 -12.25 -19.92
C PHE A 271 -23.20 -10.81 -19.48
N PRO A 272 -23.06 -9.83 -20.40
CA PRO A 272 -23.50 -8.47 -20.12
C PRO A 272 -25.03 -8.44 -19.90
N PRO A 273 -25.56 -7.52 -19.07
CA PRO A 273 -27.00 -7.32 -18.98
C PRO A 273 -27.56 -6.87 -20.35
N PRO A 274 -28.83 -7.17 -20.66
CA PRO A 274 -29.45 -6.67 -21.88
C PRO A 274 -29.39 -5.14 -21.91
N GLN A 275 -29.13 -4.58 -23.09
CA GLN A 275 -29.19 -3.14 -23.29
C GLN A 275 -30.62 -2.67 -23.01
N GLN A 276 -30.78 -1.47 -22.43
CA GLN A 276 -32.12 -0.90 -22.27
C GLN A 276 -32.67 -0.58 -23.67
N PRO A 277 -33.87 -1.07 -24.03
CA PRO A 277 -34.45 -0.81 -25.35
C PRO A 277 -34.63 0.70 -25.55
N SER A 278 -34.44 1.18 -26.77
CA SER A 278 -34.70 2.58 -27.08
C SER A 278 -36.20 2.87 -27.00
N LYS A 279 -36.58 4.15 -26.92
CA LYS A 279 -38.01 4.52 -27.00
C LYS A 279 -38.67 3.98 -28.26
N VAL A 280 -37.93 3.96 -29.38
CA VAL A 280 -38.40 3.41 -30.65
C VAL A 280 -38.63 1.90 -30.53
N ASP A 281 -37.71 1.17 -29.90
CA ASP A 281 -37.87 -0.28 -29.68
C ASP A 281 -39.07 -0.58 -28.78
N ILE A 282 -39.29 0.21 -27.72
CA ILE A 282 -40.46 0.08 -26.85
C ILE A 282 -41.76 0.37 -27.63
N GLU A 283 -41.76 1.41 -28.47
CA GLU A 283 -42.91 1.73 -29.32
C GLU A 283 -43.16 0.65 -30.40
N LEU A 284 -42.11 0.02 -30.93
CA LEU A 284 -42.20 -1.10 -31.87
C LEU A 284 -42.73 -2.37 -31.16
N GLU A 285 -42.24 -2.68 -29.96
CA GLU A 285 -42.70 -3.80 -29.12
C GLU A 285 -44.17 -3.64 -28.69
N THR A 286 -44.59 -2.43 -28.30
CA THR A 286 -45.97 -2.13 -27.90
C THR A 286 -46.94 -2.02 -29.10
N GLY A 287 -46.41 -1.98 -30.33
CA GLY A 287 -47.19 -1.77 -31.54
C GLY A 287 -47.75 -0.35 -31.68
N GLU A 288 -47.45 0.55 -30.72
CA GLU A 288 -47.85 1.94 -30.77
C GLU A 288 -47.13 2.70 -31.88
N TYR A 289 -45.93 2.27 -32.26
CA TYR A 289 -45.18 2.88 -33.36
C TYR A 289 -45.98 2.87 -34.68
N PHE A 290 -46.70 1.79 -34.96
CA PHE A 290 -47.45 1.60 -36.20
C PHE A 290 -48.83 2.31 -36.22
N LEU A 291 -49.32 2.80 -35.07
CA LEU A 291 -50.59 3.51 -35.00
C LEU A 291 -50.44 4.98 -35.39
N SER A 292 -51.30 5.45 -36.30
CA SER A 292 -51.43 6.88 -36.62
C SER A 292 -51.87 7.69 -35.40
N ASP A 293 -51.41 8.95 -35.29
CA ASP A 293 -51.72 9.86 -34.17
C ASP A 293 -53.22 10.04 -33.94
N LYS A 294 -54.04 9.98 -35.00
CA LYS A 294 -55.51 10.02 -34.89
C LYS A 294 -56.08 8.81 -34.15
N LYS A 295 -55.52 7.62 -34.36
CA LYS A 295 -55.93 6.40 -33.66
C LYS A 295 -55.42 6.40 -32.22
N LYS A 296 -54.20 6.91 -31.99
CA LYS A 296 -53.65 7.10 -30.64
C LYS A 296 -54.50 8.06 -29.80
N SER A 297 -54.92 9.18 -30.37
CA SER A 297 -55.76 10.16 -29.66
C SER A 297 -57.17 9.63 -29.38
N ALA A 298 -57.78 8.90 -30.32
CA ALA A 298 -59.08 8.25 -30.12
C ALA A 298 -59.02 7.21 -28.98
N LYS A 299 -57.98 6.37 -28.94
CA LYS A 299 -57.77 5.39 -27.86
C LYS A 299 -57.57 6.07 -26.50
N LYS A 300 -56.79 7.16 -26.45
CA LYS A 300 -56.61 7.98 -25.23
C LYS A 300 -57.91 8.65 -24.77
N TRP A 301 -58.80 9.03 -25.69
CA TRP A 301 -60.09 9.61 -25.37
C TRP A 301 -61.05 8.57 -24.80
N GLN A 302 -61.11 7.38 -25.40
CA GLN A 302 -61.88 6.24 -24.88
C GLN A 302 -61.44 5.87 -23.46
N GLU A 303 -60.14 5.75 -23.21
CA GLU A 303 -59.60 5.46 -21.88
C GLU A 303 -59.95 6.55 -20.85
N LYS A 304 -60.00 7.82 -21.27
CA LYS A 304 -60.45 8.93 -20.40
C LYS A 304 -61.93 8.84 -20.07
N LEU A 305 -62.77 8.48 -21.04
CA LEU A 305 -64.21 8.30 -20.84
C LEU A 305 -64.49 7.13 -19.89
N GLU A 306 -63.79 6.02 -20.05
CA GLU A 306 -63.87 4.87 -19.15
C GLU A 306 -63.46 5.24 -17.72
N LYS A 307 -62.34 5.94 -17.54
CA LYS A 307 -61.92 6.44 -16.22
C LYS A 307 -62.93 7.43 -15.61
N GLN A 308 -63.60 8.23 -16.44
CA GLN A 308 -64.65 9.14 -15.97
C GLN A 308 -65.91 8.37 -15.55
N SER A 309 -66.33 7.36 -16.32
CA SER A 309 -67.49 6.54 -15.97
C SER A 309 -67.25 5.73 -14.69
N GLU A 310 -66.05 5.18 -14.51
CA GLU A 310 -65.61 4.49 -13.29
C GLU A 310 -65.67 5.43 -12.07
N LYS A 311 -65.09 6.63 -12.16
CA LYS A 311 -65.15 7.62 -11.07
C LYS A 311 -66.56 8.08 -10.76
N THR A 312 -67.40 8.21 -11.78
CA THR A 312 -68.81 8.60 -11.61
C THR A 312 -69.57 7.48 -10.91
N ALA A 313 -69.33 6.22 -11.28
CA ALA A 313 -69.88 5.06 -10.62
C ALA A 313 -69.39 4.94 -9.17
N GLU A 314 -68.10 5.17 -8.91
CA GLU A 314 -67.53 5.18 -7.56
C GLU A 314 -68.14 6.29 -6.69
N ASN A 315 -68.28 7.50 -7.22
CA ASN A 315 -68.92 8.61 -6.52
C ASN A 315 -70.41 8.36 -6.27
N LYS A 316 -71.10 7.73 -7.22
CA LYS A 316 -72.51 7.33 -7.06
C LYS A 316 -72.65 6.29 -5.95
N ARG A 317 -71.79 5.27 -5.92
CA ARG A 317 -71.73 4.26 -4.84
C ARG A 317 -71.48 4.92 -3.48
N LYS A 318 -70.49 5.81 -3.38
CA LYS A 318 -70.22 6.57 -2.14
C LYS A 318 -71.42 7.43 -1.69
N ARG A 319 -72.16 8.01 -2.64
CA ARG A 319 -73.35 8.82 -2.34
C ARG A 319 -74.53 7.96 -1.88
N GLU A 320 -74.74 6.80 -2.50
CA GLU A 320 -75.76 5.83 -2.10
C GLU A 320 -75.45 5.24 -0.71
N GLU A 321 -74.18 4.92 -0.41
CA GLU A 321 -73.73 4.50 0.92
C GLU A 321 -74.00 5.57 1.99
N ALA A 322 -73.84 6.85 1.68
CA ALA A 322 -74.12 7.95 2.59
C ALA A 322 -75.63 8.20 2.84
N PHE A 323 -76.51 7.72 1.95
CA PHE A 323 -77.96 7.91 2.04
C PHE A 323 -78.69 6.78 2.76
N ILE A 324 -78.00 5.68 3.06
CA ILE A 324 -78.52 4.59 3.88
C ILE A 324 -78.32 4.98 5.35
N PRO A 325 -79.39 5.17 6.15
CA PRO A 325 -79.26 5.48 7.56
C PRO A 325 -78.45 4.38 8.27
N PRO A 326 -77.49 4.73 9.14
CA PRO A 326 -76.77 3.75 9.94
C PRO A 326 -77.79 2.93 10.76
N LYS A 327 -77.74 1.60 10.66
CA LYS A 327 -78.62 0.73 11.44
C LYS A 327 -78.31 0.90 12.95
N GLU A 328 -79.28 1.43 13.71
CA GLU A 328 -79.17 1.57 15.17
C GLU A 328 -79.34 0.21 15.86
N LYS A 329 -78.59 0.01 16.96
CA LYS A 329 -78.70 -1.17 17.84
C LYS A 329 -79.62 -0.83 19.01
N THR A 330 -80.76 -1.50 19.14
CA THR A 330 -81.66 -1.38 20.29
C THR A 330 -81.04 -1.96 21.56
N LYS A 331 -81.13 -1.26 22.70
CA LYS A 331 -80.79 -1.75 24.05
C LYS A 331 -82.05 -1.76 24.90
N GLU A 332 -82.40 -2.93 25.43
CA GLU A 332 -83.47 -3.18 26.40
C GLU A 332 -83.10 -2.68 27.81
N LEU A 333 -84.10 -2.28 28.61
CA LEU A 333 -84.22 -2.18 30.10
C LEU A 333 -85.50 -1.35 30.38
N GLY A 334 -86.50 -1.62 31.24
CA GLY A 334 -86.72 -2.58 32.32
C GLY A 334 -87.61 -1.96 33.43
N LYS A 335 -88.95 -2.00 33.27
CA LYS A 335 -90.12 -1.87 34.19
C LYS A 335 -90.05 -1.14 35.57
N ARG A 336 -91.09 -0.33 35.86
CA ARG A 336 -92.02 -0.44 37.04
C ARG A 336 -93.40 0.21 36.77
N LYS A 337 -94.48 -0.44 37.25
CA LYS A 337 -95.95 -0.28 37.04
C LYS A 337 -96.55 0.92 37.83
N SER A 338 -97.76 1.46 37.63
CA SER A 338 -99.10 0.89 37.32
C SER A 338 -100.04 1.96 36.71
N GLU A 339 -100.72 1.65 35.59
CA GLU A 339 -102.19 1.48 35.45
C GLU A 339 -103.03 2.76 35.64
N GLU A 340 -103.45 3.34 34.51
CA GLU A 340 -104.85 3.72 34.28
C GLU A 340 -105.11 3.66 32.75
N ASN A 341 -105.95 2.71 32.35
CA ASN A 341 -106.49 2.61 31.00
C ASN A 341 -107.60 3.67 30.86
N ILE A 342 -107.43 4.64 29.97
CA ILE A 342 -108.57 5.23 29.25
C ILE A 342 -108.18 5.34 27.77
N ASN A 343 -108.97 4.67 26.93
CA ASN A 343 -108.81 4.59 25.49
C ASN A 343 -109.68 5.66 24.81
N ALA A 344 -109.12 6.22 23.73
CA ALA A 344 -109.71 6.85 22.55
C ALA A 344 -110.94 7.76 22.71
N GLU A 345 -110.71 9.08 22.66
CA GLU A 345 -111.49 10.09 21.90
C GLU A 345 -111.25 11.49 22.48
N ALA A 346 -110.10 12.08 22.16
CA ALA A 346 -109.92 13.54 22.23
C ALA A 346 -108.66 13.88 21.40
N TYR A 347 -108.87 14.41 20.21
CA TYR A 347 -108.63 15.83 19.98
C TYR A 347 -107.12 16.13 19.90
N ILE A 348 -106.49 15.92 18.74
CA ILE A 348 -106.39 16.93 17.67
C ILE A 348 -105.89 18.27 18.24
N VAL A 349 -104.79 18.73 17.64
CA VAL A 349 -104.23 20.10 17.65
C VAL A 349 -103.05 20.34 18.60
N GLY A 350 -101.98 20.86 18.00
CA GLY A 350 -100.88 21.54 18.66
C GLY A 350 -99.55 20.86 18.35
N SER A 351 -98.90 21.10 17.21
CA SER A 351 -98.12 22.35 16.97
C SER A 351 -97.27 22.65 18.20
N SER A 352 -95.95 22.65 18.20
CA SER A 352 -94.96 23.24 17.29
C SER A 352 -93.66 23.07 18.10
N GLU A 353 -92.60 22.46 17.59
CA GLU A 353 -91.53 23.14 16.84
C GLU A 353 -90.19 23.09 17.61
N GLN A 354 -89.16 22.63 16.90
CA GLN A 354 -87.72 22.93 17.00
C GLN A 354 -86.98 22.69 18.33
N ALA A 355 -86.01 21.77 18.41
CA ALA A 355 -84.70 21.67 17.74
C ALA A 355 -83.53 22.18 18.60
N SER A 356 -82.44 21.39 18.52
CA SER A 356 -81.03 21.76 18.72
C SER A 356 -80.42 21.75 20.14
N ARG A 357 -79.91 20.56 20.51
CA ARG A 357 -78.63 20.41 21.22
C ARG A 357 -77.52 20.21 20.20
N LYS A 358 -76.40 20.94 20.31
CA LYS A 358 -75.02 20.39 20.39
C LYS A 358 -73.96 21.50 20.39
N LYS A 359 -73.12 21.50 21.43
CA LYS A 359 -71.77 22.08 21.42
C LYS A 359 -70.79 21.01 20.92
N SER A 360 -69.96 21.38 19.93
CA SER A 360 -68.84 20.61 19.40
C SER A 360 -67.55 20.88 20.19
N LYS A 361 -66.76 19.82 20.38
CA LYS A 361 -65.39 19.83 20.92
C LYS A 361 -64.43 20.17 19.77
N LYS A 362 -63.51 21.12 19.98
CA LYS A 362 -62.46 21.50 19.02
C LYS A 362 -61.08 21.12 19.58
N GLN A 363 -60.32 20.42 18.75
CA GLN A 363 -58.89 20.12 18.89
C GLN A 363 -58.04 21.39 18.76
N ARG A 364 -56.95 21.41 19.52
CA ARG A 364 -55.66 22.10 19.33
C ARG A 364 -54.67 21.25 20.15
N SER A 365 -53.39 21.07 19.86
CA SER A 365 -52.48 21.44 18.76
C SER A 365 -51.14 20.83 19.16
#